data_AF-A0A8J1UEN7-F1
#
_entry.id   AF-A0A8J1UEN7-F1
#
_cell.length_a   1.000
_cell.length_b   1.000
_cell.length_c   1.000
_cell.angle_alpha   90.00
_cell.angle_beta   90.00
_cell.angle_gamma   90.00
#
_symmetry.space_group_name_H-M   'P 1'
#
loop_
_entity.id
_entity.type
_entity.pdbx_description
1 polymer ?
#
loop_
_entity_poly.entity_id
_entity_poly.type
_entity_poly.pdbx_seq_one_letter_code
_entity_poly.pdbx_strand_id
1 'polypeptide(L)'
;MALRCRKLHIFQVSLAFLAGYSVRLIMDIQALSNPPSDPVTCPVLADDVNINEDIHQLIREPYKPKTMYDILRYQYFTNQDIFDNTDFGPTIKLKGSAQLDMKDLLHHVMILFNNGKPKQWKLNKLLNGYRRYDPIRGEEYIIDVQLKSGEETQNHHMNVVKPFSSIQILESAQTVKSPTIHMIVTISGQFDKLVSFLKHYEEIVLKNKEDVHLIIVAFTGKPGIDKNVDKIRNLVQVYTVRYRPMARIQLIFTYKPFSRGQGLDIGAKQIPGEKVIFFCDIDMRFNREFLNRCRQNPKRGRQVYYPIVFAQYDPDIVRNYSPKVSSPNPMAINKYTGHWVDYGYGMMCLYRQDYSAVQGYDLGIKGWGGEDVDIFTKHVKSKLKVIRAMEPGLVHLYHGKNCSTKLDKDQMRMCIDSMAAGLGNAQQLAKKILHNSLK
;
A
#
# COMPACT_ATOMS: atom_id res chain seq x y z
N MET A 1 10.84 -1.97 28.84
CA MET A 1 11.81 -3.10 28.69
C MET A 1 11.13 -4.42 28.30
N ALA A 2 9.92 -4.37 27.69
CA ALA A 2 9.18 -5.55 27.25
C ALA A 2 9.11 -5.53 25.71
N LEU A 3 10.19 -5.93 25.04
CA LEU A 3 10.20 -6.24 23.59
C LEU A 3 11.56 -6.79 23.17
N ARG A 4 12.06 -7.83 23.86
CA ARG A 4 13.14 -8.69 23.32
C ARG A 4 13.25 -10.07 23.99
N CYS A 5 12.16 -10.61 24.54
CA CYS A 5 12.08 -12.03 24.92
C CYS A 5 11.32 -12.82 23.86
N ARG A 6 12.02 -13.27 22.81
CA ARG A 6 11.52 -14.36 21.94
C ARG A 6 12.63 -15.10 21.16
N LYS A 7 13.91 -14.90 21.51
CA LYS A 7 15.04 -15.48 20.77
C LYS A 7 15.77 -16.65 21.46
N LEU A 8 15.44 -17.04 22.69
CA LEU A 8 16.15 -18.12 23.39
C LEU A 8 15.36 -19.41 23.68
N HIS A 9 14.03 -19.46 23.47
CA HIS A 9 13.28 -20.70 23.69
C HIS A 9 13.50 -21.78 22.60
N ILE A 10 14.13 -21.45 21.47
CA ILE A 10 14.26 -22.37 20.33
C ILE A 10 15.57 -23.17 20.36
N PHE A 11 16.61 -22.71 21.05
CA PHE A 11 17.88 -23.45 21.11
C PHE A 11 17.79 -24.74 21.94
N GLN A 12 16.87 -24.84 22.90
CA GLN A 12 16.66 -26.08 23.65
C GLN A 12 15.84 -27.15 22.89
N VAL A 13 15.02 -26.77 21.91
CA VAL A 13 14.21 -27.75 21.16
C VAL A 13 15.04 -28.46 20.08
N SER A 14 16.07 -27.78 19.53
CA SER A 14 16.95 -28.38 18.51
C SER A 14 17.87 -29.48 19.05
N LEU A 15 18.17 -29.51 20.36
CA LEU A 15 18.92 -30.63 20.95
C LEU A 15 18.07 -31.89 21.18
N ALA A 16 16.74 -31.76 21.31
CA ALA A 16 15.86 -32.90 21.55
C ALA A 16 15.64 -33.76 20.29
N PHE A 17 15.88 -33.23 19.08
CA PHE A 17 15.75 -34.00 17.83
C PHE A 17 16.99 -34.83 17.47
N LEU A 18 18.12 -34.64 18.16
CA LEU A 18 19.36 -35.40 17.94
C LEU A 18 19.49 -36.64 18.85
N ALA A 19 18.61 -36.80 19.84
CA ALA A 19 18.55 -37.99 20.68
C ALA A 19 17.18 -38.65 20.51
N GLY A 20 17.12 -39.74 19.73
CA GLY A 20 15.89 -40.40 19.27
C GLY A 20 14.98 -40.97 20.37
N TYR A 21 14.34 -40.10 21.15
CA TYR A 21 13.30 -40.45 22.11
C TYR A 21 11.94 -39.97 21.61
N SER A 22 11.03 -40.93 21.41
CA SER A 22 9.62 -40.70 21.16
C SER A 22 8.96 -40.15 22.43
N VAL A 23 8.50 -38.90 22.40
CA VAL A 23 7.66 -38.35 23.48
C VAL A 23 6.40 -37.75 22.86
N ARG A 24 5.27 -38.43 23.12
CA ARG A 24 3.91 -37.89 22.92
C ARG A 24 3.76 -36.62 23.77
N LEU A 25 3.43 -35.49 23.14
CA LEU A 25 2.99 -34.28 23.84
C LEU A 25 1.54 -33.99 23.47
N ILE A 26 0.65 -34.44 24.37
CA ILE A 26 -0.67 -33.86 24.59
C ILE A 26 -0.42 -32.62 25.46
N MET A 27 -0.83 -31.43 25.02
CA MET A 27 -0.95 -30.28 25.91
C MET A 27 -2.26 -29.54 25.69
N ASP A 28 -3.00 -29.47 26.80
CA ASP A 28 -4.26 -28.78 27.00
C ASP A 28 -4.19 -27.28 26.71
N ILE A 29 -5.24 -26.81 26.05
CA ILE A 29 -5.49 -25.41 25.69
C ILE A 29 -6.06 -24.70 26.92
N GLN A 30 -5.25 -24.32 27.92
CA GLN A 30 -5.72 -23.43 29.00
C GLN A 30 -4.66 -22.61 29.76
N ALA A 31 -3.36 -22.79 29.52
CA ALA A 31 -2.29 -22.12 30.31
C ALA A 31 -1.67 -20.85 29.67
N LEU A 32 -2.45 -20.05 28.92
CA LEU A 32 -1.96 -18.81 28.26
C LEU A 32 -2.45 -17.50 28.89
N SER A 33 -2.91 -17.52 30.15
CA SER A 33 -3.70 -16.42 30.70
C SER A 33 -3.12 -15.64 31.90
N ASN A 34 -1.85 -15.78 32.30
CA ASN A 34 -1.25 -14.84 33.28
C ASN A 34 0.27 -14.60 33.07
N PRO A 35 0.79 -13.36 33.18
CA PRO A 35 2.23 -13.08 33.13
C PRO A 35 2.90 -13.29 34.50
N PRO A 36 4.17 -13.76 34.56
CA PRO A 36 4.87 -13.94 35.83
C PRO A 36 5.43 -12.63 36.39
N SER A 37 5.38 -12.50 37.71
CA SER A 37 5.86 -11.41 38.54
C SER A 37 7.24 -11.73 39.11
N ASP A 38 8.33 -11.32 38.43
CA ASP A 38 9.60 -10.86 39.05
C ASP A 38 10.70 -10.60 37.98
N PRO A 39 11.66 -9.69 38.26
CA PRO A 39 12.60 -9.18 37.26
C PRO A 39 13.87 -10.04 37.19
N VAL A 40 13.88 -11.04 36.30
CA VAL A 40 15.08 -11.83 36.01
C VAL A 40 16.02 -11.05 35.08
N THR A 41 17.23 -10.83 35.58
CA THR A 41 18.43 -10.33 34.91
C THR A 41 18.70 -11.08 33.60
N CYS A 42 18.81 -10.35 32.49
CA CYS A 42 19.35 -10.92 31.25
C CYS A 42 20.88 -11.04 31.36
N PRO A 43 21.49 -12.13 30.86
CA PRO A 43 22.94 -12.21 30.79
C PRO A 43 23.43 -11.16 29.77
N VAL A 44 24.29 -10.28 30.26
CA VAL A 44 25.20 -9.46 29.46
C VAL A 44 26.00 -10.41 28.58
N LEU A 45 26.34 -9.99 27.35
CA LEU A 45 27.42 -10.63 26.59
C LEU A 45 28.57 -10.88 27.57
N ALA A 46 28.99 -12.13 27.74
CA ALA A 46 30.04 -12.47 28.69
C ALA A 46 31.21 -11.48 28.55
N ASP A 47 31.71 -11.00 29.68
CA ASP A 47 32.61 -9.84 29.81
C ASP A 47 33.98 -9.98 29.11
N ASP A 48 34.20 -11.04 28.31
CA ASP A 48 35.47 -11.39 27.68
C ASP A 48 35.39 -11.68 26.17
N VAL A 49 34.40 -11.17 25.43
CA VAL A 49 34.35 -11.34 23.96
C VAL A 49 34.99 -10.13 23.27
N ASN A 50 36.13 -10.33 22.61
CA ASN A 50 36.83 -9.33 21.80
C ASN A 50 35.96 -8.93 20.59
N ILE A 51 35.15 -7.87 20.77
CA ILE A 51 34.08 -7.43 19.85
C ILE A 51 34.59 -7.16 18.41
N ASN A 52 35.87 -6.85 18.21
CA ASN A 52 36.37 -6.44 16.89
C ASN A 52 36.70 -7.62 15.93
N GLU A 53 37.02 -8.81 16.42
CA GLU A 53 37.43 -9.93 15.55
C GLU A 53 36.26 -10.79 15.04
N ASP A 54 35.15 -10.86 15.79
CA ASP A 54 33.97 -11.70 15.44
C ASP A 54 32.86 -10.96 14.68
N ILE A 55 32.86 -9.63 14.62
CA ILE A 55 31.86 -8.87 13.85
C ILE A 55 31.94 -9.22 12.35
N HIS A 56 33.14 -9.42 11.83
CA HIS A 56 33.34 -9.83 10.43
C HIS A 56 32.85 -11.26 10.14
N GLN A 57 32.74 -12.12 11.15
CA GLN A 57 32.16 -13.46 10.98
C GLN A 57 30.62 -13.45 11.00
N LEU A 58 30.01 -12.46 11.67
CA LEU A 58 28.55 -12.33 11.78
C LEU A 58 27.93 -11.40 10.72
N ILE A 59 28.71 -10.48 10.15
CA ILE A 59 28.25 -9.51 9.15
C ILE A 59 28.83 -9.87 7.79
N ARG A 60 27.95 -10.07 6.80
CA ARG A 60 28.36 -10.35 5.41
C ARG A 60 29.18 -9.19 4.83
N GLU A 61 30.07 -9.51 3.90
CA GLU A 61 30.77 -8.52 3.09
C GLU A 61 29.78 -7.72 2.22
N PRO A 62 30.05 -6.42 1.96
CA PRO A 62 29.17 -5.61 1.13
C PRO A 62 29.14 -6.08 -0.33
N TYR A 63 28.00 -5.86 -0.98
CA TYR A 63 27.80 -6.16 -2.38
C TYR A 63 28.83 -5.44 -3.25
N LYS A 64 29.55 -6.21 -4.08
CA LYS A 64 30.52 -5.70 -5.04
C LYS A 64 29.87 -5.58 -6.42
N PRO A 65 29.65 -4.35 -6.93
CA PRO A 65 29.06 -4.15 -8.26
C PRO A 65 30.00 -4.68 -9.35
N LYS A 66 29.42 -5.32 -10.38
CA LYS A 66 30.17 -5.81 -11.54
C LYS A 66 30.20 -4.78 -12.68
N THR A 67 29.15 -3.97 -12.77
CA THR A 67 29.01 -2.93 -13.79
C THR A 67 28.60 -1.60 -13.15
N MET A 68 28.68 -0.51 -13.92
CA MET A 68 28.19 0.80 -13.48
C MET A 68 26.68 0.82 -13.20
N TYR A 69 25.91 -0.12 -13.75
CA TYR A 69 24.48 -0.26 -13.52
C TYR A 69 24.15 -0.95 -12.19
N ASP A 70 25.13 -1.64 -11.60
CA ASP A 70 24.98 -2.37 -10.34
C ASP A 70 25.38 -1.53 -9.12
N ILE A 71 25.86 -0.30 -9.32
CA ILE A 71 26.34 0.55 -8.23
C ILE A 71 25.17 0.92 -7.31
N LEU A 72 25.25 0.47 -6.06
CA LEU A 72 24.34 0.86 -4.99
C LEU A 72 24.61 2.33 -4.60
N ARG A 73 23.68 3.22 -4.96
CA ARG A 73 23.79 4.65 -4.70
C ARG A 73 23.49 4.97 -3.24
N TYR A 74 24.29 5.87 -2.67
CA TYR A 74 23.99 6.47 -1.37
C TYR A 74 22.99 7.62 -1.52
N GLN A 75 22.03 7.67 -0.61
CA GLN A 75 21.14 8.81 -0.39
C GLN A 75 21.73 9.69 0.72
N TYR A 76 21.94 10.96 0.43
CA TYR A 76 22.33 11.94 1.45
C TYR A 76 21.13 12.26 2.34
N PHE A 77 21.35 12.45 3.64
CA PHE A 77 20.30 12.81 4.58
C PHE A 77 20.79 13.76 5.67
N THR A 78 19.83 14.50 6.24
CA THR A 78 19.97 15.34 7.42
C THR A 78 19.04 14.83 8.52
N ASN A 79 18.93 15.57 9.63
CA ASN A 79 17.94 15.26 10.66
C ASN A 79 16.47 15.44 10.20
N GLN A 80 16.24 16.09 9.06
CA GLN A 80 14.90 16.45 8.58
C GLN A 80 14.58 15.88 7.21
N ASP A 81 15.58 15.64 6.36
CA ASP A 81 15.37 15.37 4.94
C ASP A 81 16.27 14.24 4.44
N ILE A 82 15.74 13.44 3.52
CA ILE A 82 16.49 12.55 2.64
C ILE A 82 16.48 13.18 1.25
N PHE A 83 17.63 13.18 0.60
CA PHE A 83 17.81 13.71 -0.75
C PHE A 83 17.83 12.55 -1.73
N ASP A 84 16.90 12.58 -2.68
CA ASP A 84 16.77 11.54 -3.70
C ASP A 84 16.20 12.14 -4.99
N ASN A 85 16.43 11.47 -6.12
CA ASN A 85 15.97 11.89 -7.43
C ASN A 85 14.65 11.19 -7.77
N THR A 86 13.60 11.50 -7.00
CA THR A 86 12.24 10.98 -7.23
C THR A 86 11.39 11.99 -7.98
N ASP A 87 10.36 11.51 -8.69
CA ASP A 87 9.38 12.37 -9.38
C ASP A 87 8.61 13.31 -8.43
N PHE A 88 8.64 13.04 -7.12
CA PHE A 88 7.97 13.82 -6.07
C PHE A 88 8.80 15.03 -5.59
N GLY A 89 10.00 15.21 -6.14
CA GLY A 89 10.90 16.30 -5.81
C GLY A 89 12.24 15.82 -5.25
N PRO A 90 13.22 16.74 -5.13
CA PRO A 90 14.59 16.42 -4.74
C PRO A 90 14.77 16.11 -3.24
N THR A 91 13.74 16.37 -2.42
CA THR A 91 13.80 16.22 -0.97
C THR A 91 12.57 15.48 -0.44
N ILE A 92 12.83 14.51 0.43
CA ILE A 92 11.82 13.69 1.10
C ILE A 92 11.95 13.95 2.60
N LYS A 93 10.91 14.54 3.20
CA LYS A 93 10.89 14.83 4.64
C LYS A 93 10.91 13.53 5.46
N LEU A 94 11.77 13.45 6.47
CA LEU A 94 11.82 12.38 7.47
C LEU A 94 10.62 12.50 8.42
N LYS A 95 9.56 11.72 8.14
CA LYS A 95 8.34 11.63 8.95
C LYS A 95 7.98 10.18 9.23
N GLY A 96 7.15 9.96 10.25
CA GLY A 96 6.59 8.64 10.56
C GLY A 96 7.68 7.58 10.80
N SER A 97 7.60 6.46 10.06
CA SER A 97 8.53 5.34 10.21
C SER A 97 9.99 5.72 9.95
N ALA A 98 10.28 6.56 8.96
CA ALA A 98 11.66 6.96 8.65
C ALA A 98 12.28 7.80 9.78
N GLN A 99 11.48 8.64 10.45
CA GLN A 99 11.94 9.40 11.61
C GLN A 99 12.15 8.49 12.83
N LEU A 100 11.28 7.51 13.04
CA LEU A 100 11.43 6.53 14.11
C LEU A 100 12.68 5.68 13.92
N ASP A 101 12.92 5.20 12.70
CA ASP A 101 14.11 4.44 12.34
C ASP A 101 15.41 5.24 12.58
N MET A 102 15.44 6.51 12.15
CA MET A 102 16.59 7.38 12.37
C MET A 102 16.87 7.62 13.87
N LYS A 103 15.82 7.79 14.69
CA LYS A 103 15.96 7.92 16.15
C LYS A 103 16.50 6.63 16.77
N ASP A 104 15.99 5.48 16.35
CA ASP A 104 16.43 4.16 16.82
C ASP A 104 17.89 3.88 16.45
N LEU A 105 18.28 4.20 15.21
CA LEU A 105 19.67 4.11 14.74
C LEU A 105 20.61 4.93 15.62
N LEU A 106 20.32 6.24 15.77
CA LEU A 106 21.17 7.13 16.56
C LEU A 106 21.25 6.71 18.04
N HIS A 107 20.15 6.22 18.60
CA HIS A 107 20.14 5.68 19.96
C HIS A 107 21.08 4.48 20.11
N HIS A 108 20.99 3.49 19.21
CA HIS A 108 21.85 2.31 19.24
C HIS A 108 23.32 2.65 18.96
N VAL A 109 23.60 3.57 18.05
CA VAL A 109 24.96 4.08 17.80
C VAL A 109 25.54 4.68 19.07
N MET A 110 24.78 5.47 19.84
CA MET A 110 25.28 6.04 21.09
C MET A 110 25.54 4.99 22.16
N ILE A 111 24.75 3.92 22.21
CA ILE A 111 25.02 2.78 23.12
C ILE A 111 26.34 2.11 22.74
N LEU A 112 26.50 1.76 21.46
CA LEU A 112 27.71 1.11 20.95
C LEU A 112 28.94 2.00 21.12
N PHE A 113 28.82 3.29 20.83
CA PHE A 113 29.92 4.24 20.93
C PHE A 113 30.40 4.43 22.38
N ASN A 114 29.51 4.36 23.37
CA ASN A 114 29.86 4.52 24.78
C ASN A 114 30.29 3.21 25.45
N ASN A 115 30.08 2.06 24.82
CA ASN A 115 30.40 0.77 25.41
C ASN A 115 31.90 0.67 25.74
N GLY A 116 32.22 0.31 26.97
CA GLY A 116 33.61 0.21 27.47
C GLY A 116 34.36 1.55 27.59
N LYS A 117 33.71 2.70 27.40
CA LYS A 117 34.38 4.01 27.53
C LYS A 117 34.22 4.60 28.93
N PRO A 118 35.26 5.25 29.48
CA PRO A 118 35.21 5.87 30.81
C PRO A 118 34.37 7.16 30.81
N LYS A 119 34.28 7.86 29.67
CA LYS A 119 33.50 9.08 29.50
C LYS A 119 32.17 8.77 28.81
N GLN A 120 31.09 9.36 29.33
CA GLN A 120 29.76 9.24 28.74
C GLN A 120 29.50 10.38 27.74
N TRP A 121 29.43 10.02 26.46
CA TRP A 121 29.11 10.93 25.37
C TRP A 121 27.62 10.94 25.09
N LYS A 122 27.07 12.13 24.87
CA LYS A 122 25.69 12.35 24.41
C LYS A 122 25.71 12.91 23.00
N LEU A 123 24.74 12.48 22.19
CA LEU A 123 24.52 13.07 20.88
C LEU A 123 24.06 14.52 21.06
N ASN A 124 24.85 15.48 20.58
CA ASN A 124 24.47 16.88 20.53
C ASN A 124 23.70 17.18 19.23
N LYS A 125 24.26 16.76 18.09
CA LYS A 125 23.68 17.04 16.77
C LYS A 125 24.09 15.98 15.75
N LEU A 126 23.15 15.57 14.89
CA LEU A 126 23.47 14.93 13.62
C LEU A 126 23.80 16.04 12.61
N LEU A 127 25.04 16.06 12.10
CA LEU A 127 25.49 17.05 11.14
C LEU A 127 24.97 16.70 9.74
N ASN A 128 25.23 15.47 9.30
CA ASN A 128 24.74 14.90 8.05
C ASN A 128 24.92 13.38 8.03
N GLY A 129 24.45 12.72 6.99
CA GLY A 129 24.87 11.36 6.69
C GLY A 129 24.54 10.90 5.27
N TYR A 130 25.00 9.70 4.96
CA TYR A 130 24.73 8.95 3.74
C TYR A 130 24.15 7.61 4.13
N ARG A 131 23.12 7.15 3.45
CA ARG A 131 22.56 5.80 3.65
C ARG A 131 22.43 5.05 2.34
N ARG A 132 22.60 3.74 2.37
CA ARG A 132 22.24 2.87 1.24
C ARG A 132 21.68 1.54 1.73
N TYR A 133 20.86 0.93 0.87
CA TYR A 133 20.37 -0.43 1.07
C TYR A 133 21.28 -1.41 0.33
N ASP A 134 21.88 -2.34 1.06
CA ASP A 134 22.62 -3.47 0.51
C ASP A 134 21.77 -4.75 0.63
N PRO A 135 21.42 -5.40 -0.49
CA PRO A 135 20.46 -6.51 -0.51
C PRO A 135 20.95 -7.77 0.23
N ILE A 136 22.24 -7.93 0.47
CA ILE A 136 22.80 -9.09 1.17
C ILE A 136 23.28 -8.76 2.58
N ARG A 137 23.61 -7.48 2.85
CA ARG A 137 24.22 -7.07 4.11
C ARG A 137 23.25 -6.37 5.05
N GLY A 138 22.34 -5.54 4.56
CA GLY A 138 21.47 -4.70 5.40
C GLY A 138 21.44 -3.25 4.97
N GLU A 139 21.10 -2.35 5.90
CA GLU A 139 21.20 -0.90 5.68
C GLU A 139 22.54 -0.39 6.19
N GLU A 140 23.25 0.34 5.34
CA GLU A 140 24.54 0.95 5.67
C GLU A 140 24.39 2.46 5.77
N TYR A 141 25.10 3.03 6.75
CA TYR A 141 25.09 4.45 7.05
C TYR A 141 26.52 4.95 7.23
N ILE A 142 26.77 6.14 6.73
CA ILE A 142 27.93 6.96 7.04
C ILE A 142 27.36 8.20 7.73
N ILE A 143 27.72 8.44 8.98
CA ILE A 143 27.14 9.54 9.76
C ILE A 143 28.23 10.45 10.32
N ASP A 144 27.98 11.74 10.20
CA ASP A 144 28.74 12.78 10.87
C ASP A 144 27.92 13.31 12.04
N VAL A 145 28.41 13.06 13.25
CA VAL A 145 27.72 13.45 14.49
C VAL A 145 28.61 14.33 15.34
N GLN A 146 28.00 15.29 16.01
CA GLN A 146 28.63 16.04 17.08
C GLN A 146 28.20 15.45 18.43
N LEU A 147 29.17 15.04 19.22
CA LEU A 147 28.99 14.47 20.54
C LEU A 147 29.49 15.43 21.61
N LYS A 148 28.86 15.38 22.79
CA LYS A 148 29.23 16.21 23.94
C LYS A 148 29.40 15.35 25.20
N SER A 149 30.46 15.60 25.96
CA SER A 149 30.74 14.97 27.26
C SER A 149 31.22 16.04 28.24
N GLY A 150 30.36 16.49 29.15
CA GLY A 150 30.66 17.66 29.98
C GLY A 150 30.70 18.93 29.13
N GLU A 151 31.80 19.69 29.20
CA GLU A 151 32.03 20.87 28.33
C GLU A 151 32.66 20.51 26.98
N GLU A 152 33.23 19.31 26.87
CA GLU A 152 33.93 18.84 25.68
C GLU A 152 32.93 18.52 24.56
N THR A 153 33.19 19.04 23.36
CA THR A 153 32.39 18.79 22.15
C THR A 153 33.30 18.31 21.03
N GLN A 154 32.96 17.20 20.40
CA GLN A 154 33.76 16.58 19.33
C GLN A 154 32.88 16.15 18.16
N ASN A 155 33.42 16.23 16.94
CA ASN A 155 32.78 15.70 15.75
C ASN A 155 33.35 14.31 15.45
N HIS A 156 32.48 13.38 15.09
CA HIS A 156 32.84 12.00 14.75
C HIS A 156 32.23 11.60 13.42
N HIS A 157 33.06 10.96 12.61
CA HIS A 157 32.66 10.27 11.38
C HIS A 157 32.56 8.77 11.66
N MET A 158 31.39 8.18 11.45
CA MET A 158 31.15 6.77 11.77
C MET A 158 30.53 6.02 10.60
N ASN A 159 31.08 4.84 10.31
CA ASN A 159 30.47 3.85 9.42
C ASN A 159 29.65 2.87 10.27
N VAL A 160 28.36 2.78 9.99
CA VAL A 160 27.40 2.00 10.77
C VAL A 160 26.65 1.07 9.83
N VAL A 161 26.48 -0.18 10.25
CA VAL A 161 25.68 -1.16 9.51
C VAL A 161 24.58 -1.70 10.41
N LYS A 162 23.37 -1.77 9.86
CA LYS A 162 22.21 -2.43 10.45
C LYS A 162 21.96 -3.71 9.67
N PRO A 163 22.54 -4.85 10.08
CA PRO A 163 22.49 -6.07 9.30
C PRO A 163 21.09 -6.70 9.28
N PHE A 164 20.75 -7.42 8.21
CA PHE A 164 19.52 -8.20 8.17
C PHE A 164 19.56 -9.39 9.12
N SER A 165 18.40 -9.76 9.66
CA SER A 165 18.20 -11.07 10.28
C SER A 165 17.95 -12.15 9.22
N SER A 166 18.08 -13.42 9.61
CA SER A 166 17.65 -14.55 8.79
C SER A 166 16.20 -14.41 8.33
N ILE A 167 15.93 -14.81 7.07
CA ILE A 167 14.59 -14.83 6.49
C ILE A 167 13.70 -15.78 7.29
N GLN A 168 12.47 -15.35 7.59
CA GLN A 168 11.47 -16.17 8.27
C GLN A 168 10.14 -16.09 7.54
N ILE A 169 9.47 -17.24 7.40
CA ILE A 169 8.09 -17.30 6.90
C ILE A 169 7.16 -16.93 8.05
N LEU A 170 6.50 -15.77 7.94
CA LEU A 170 5.57 -15.31 8.97
C LEU A 170 4.19 -15.97 8.89
N GLU A 171 3.75 -16.31 7.68
CA GLU A 171 2.47 -16.96 7.42
C GLU A 171 2.60 -17.81 6.14
N SER A 172 2.20 -19.08 6.22
CA SER A 172 2.00 -19.94 5.05
C SER A 172 0.60 -20.52 5.18
N ALA A 173 -0.33 -20.02 4.37
CA ALA A 173 -1.69 -20.51 4.36
C ALA A 173 -1.98 -21.14 3.00
N GLN A 174 -2.29 -22.43 2.98
CA GLN A 174 -2.83 -23.10 1.82
C GLN A 174 -4.34 -22.83 1.78
N THR A 175 -4.78 -21.86 0.99
CA THR A 175 -6.21 -21.60 0.79
C THR A 175 -6.85 -22.80 0.06
N VAL A 176 -7.61 -23.62 0.79
CA VAL A 176 -8.34 -24.78 0.23
C VAL A 176 -9.44 -24.34 -0.75
N LYS A 177 -10.04 -23.16 -0.53
CA LYS A 177 -10.97 -22.53 -1.45
C LYS A 177 -10.73 -21.02 -1.49
N SER A 178 -10.56 -20.51 -2.69
CA SER A 178 -10.39 -19.09 -2.97
C SER A 178 -11.70 -18.34 -2.65
N PRO A 179 -11.69 -17.25 -1.88
CA PRO A 179 -12.93 -16.58 -1.50
C PRO A 179 -13.54 -15.80 -2.70
N THR A 180 -14.86 -15.88 -2.83
CA THR A 180 -15.64 -15.09 -3.80
C THR A 180 -15.48 -13.59 -3.53
N ILE A 181 -15.17 -12.81 -4.57
CA ILE A 181 -15.12 -11.35 -4.49
C ILE A 181 -16.52 -10.79 -4.71
N HIS A 182 -16.99 -9.91 -3.83
CA HIS A 182 -18.21 -9.14 -4.03
C HIS A 182 -17.84 -7.75 -4.50
N MET A 183 -17.84 -7.56 -5.82
CA MET A 183 -17.46 -6.31 -6.47
C MET A 183 -18.64 -5.36 -6.47
N ILE A 184 -18.49 -4.18 -5.86
CA ILE A 184 -19.54 -3.17 -5.77
C ILE A 184 -19.15 -1.99 -6.65
N VAL A 185 -20.05 -1.62 -7.56
CA VAL A 185 -19.89 -0.49 -8.47
C VAL A 185 -21.10 0.43 -8.38
N THR A 186 -20.87 1.74 -8.33
CA THR A 186 -21.93 2.75 -8.29
C THR A 186 -21.98 3.54 -9.60
N ILE A 187 -23.19 3.78 -10.12
CA ILE A 187 -23.39 4.55 -11.36
C ILE A 187 -24.49 5.60 -11.22
N SER A 188 -24.36 6.68 -11.98
CA SER A 188 -25.39 7.73 -12.14
C SER A 188 -25.26 8.34 -13.53
N GLY A 189 -26.25 8.16 -14.41
CA GLY A 189 -26.23 8.71 -15.78
C GLY A 189 -25.10 8.22 -16.69
N GLN A 190 -24.34 7.21 -16.30
CA GLN A 190 -23.12 6.74 -17.00
C GLN A 190 -23.37 5.43 -17.78
N PHE A 191 -24.39 5.42 -18.65
CA PHE A 191 -24.79 4.21 -19.38
C PHE A 191 -23.70 3.66 -20.31
N ASP A 192 -23.03 4.51 -21.08
CA ASP A 192 -21.98 4.05 -22.01
C ASP A 192 -20.78 3.45 -21.29
N LYS A 193 -20.41 4.03 -20.14
CA LYS A 193 -19.39 3.47 -19.25
C LYS A 193 -19.82 2.14 -18.66
N LEU A 194 -21.11 1.97 -18.30
CA LEU A 194 -21.64 0.68 -17.88
C LEU A 194 -21.54 -0.37 -18.99
N VAL A 195 -21.88 -0.02 -20.23
CA VAL A 195 -21.72 -0.93 -21.38
C VAL A 195 -20.26 -1.35 -21.53
N SER A 196 -19.34 -0.38 -21.48
CA SER A 196 -17.89 -0.61 -21.57
C SER A 196 -17.37 -1.49 -20.43
N PHE A 197 -17.82 -1.23 -19.20
CA PHE A 197 -17.47 -2.01 -18.01
C PHE A 197 -18.00 -3.44 -18.09
N LEU A 198 -19.25 -3.66 -18.50
CA LEU A 198 -19.83 -5.01 -18.59
C LEU A 198 -19.18 -5.84 -19.70
N LYS A 199 -18.75 -5.22 -20.81
CA LYS A 199 -17.92 -5.91 -21.82
C LYS A 199 -16.60 -6.36 -21.22
N HIS A 200 -15.91 -5.48 -20.48
CA HIS A 200 -14.67 -5.84 -19.77
C HIS A 200 -14.90 -6.94 -18.72
N TYR A 201 -15.98 -6.83 -17.94
CA TYR A 201 -16.38 -7.85 -16.97
C TYR A 201 -16.70 -9.19 -17.64
N GLU A 202 -17.34 -9.19 -18.81
CA GLU A 202 -17.58 -10.41 -19.60
C GLU A 202 -16.27 -11.08 -20.00
N GLU A 203 -15.31 -10.32 -20.54
CA GLU A 203 -14.01 -10.85 -20.94
C GLU A 203 -13.22 -11.42 -19.74
N ILE A 204 -13.14 -10.70 -18.63
CA ILE A 204 -12.26 -11.09 -17.52
C ILE A 204 -12.92 -12.05 -16.55
N VAL A 205 -14.23 -11.92 -16.32
CA VAL A 205 -14.94 -12.70 -15.29
C VAL A 205 -15.82 -13.78 -15.90
N LEU A 206 -16.77 -13.41 -16.75
CA LEU A 206 -17.81 -14.36 -17.19
C LEU A 206 -17.24 -15.46 -18.10
N LYS A 207 -16.45 -15.09 -19.11
CA LYS A 207 -15.80 -16.05 -20.03
C LYS A 207 -14.76 -16.92 -19.34
N ASN A 208 -14.07 -16.37 -18.34
CA ASN A 208 -13.02 -17.06 -17.58
C ASN A 208 -13.54 -17.79 -16.33
N LYS A 209 -14.85 -17.69 -16.01
CA LYS A 209 -15.48 -18.29 -14.82
C LYS A 209 -14.80 -17.88 -13.49
N GLU A 210 -14.34 -16.63 -13.40
CA GLU A 210 -13.81 -16.11 -12.14
C GLU A 210 -14.92 -16.00 -11.09
N ASP A 211 -14.62 -16.33 -9.82
CA ASP A 211 -15.60 -16.29 -8.73
C ASP A 211 -15.80 -14.87 -8.21
N VAL A 212 -16.58 -14.08 -8.95
CA VAL A 212 -16.93 -12.70 -8.66
C VAL A 212 -18.45 -12.52 -8.71
N HIS A 213 -19.01 -11.94 -7.64
CA HIS A 213 -20.38 -11.47 -7.58
C HIS A 213 -20.38 -9.95 -7.78
N LEU A 214 -20.95 -9.47 -8.88
CA LEU A 214 -21.05 -8.05 -9.20
C LEU A 214 -22.35 -7.46 -8.62
N ILE A 215 -22.24 -6.37 -7.88
CA ILE A 215 -23.37 -5.60 -7.33
C ILE A 215 -23.28 -4.19 -7.93
N ILE A 216 -24.29 -3.82 -8.72
CA ILE A 216 -24.41 -2.52 -9.36
C ILE A 216 -25.45 -1.70 -8.60
N VAL A 217 -25.04 -0.57 -8.04
CA VAL A 217 -25.94 0.40 -7.40
C VAL A 217 -26.14 1.59 -8.32
N ALA A 218 -27.31 1.67 -8.93
CA ALA A 218 -27.68 2.69 -9.91
C ALA A 218 -28.53 3.79 -9.27
N PHE A 219 -28.01 5.02 -9.31
CA PHE A 219 -28.72 6.22 -8.89
C PHE A 219 -29.53 6.76 -10.06
N THR A 220 -30.84 6.81 -9.89
CA THR A 220 -31.81 7.26 -10.91
C THR A 220 -32.40 8.62 -10.58
N GLY A 221 -32.03 9.19 -9.42
CA GLY A 221 -32.63 10.43 -8.92
C GLY A 221 -34.14 10.27 -8.72
N LYS A 222 -34.95 11.19 -9.24
CA LYS A 222 -36.40 11.18 -8.98
C LYS A 222 -37.15 10.05 -9.72
N PRO A 223 -38.11 9.37 -9.07
CA PRO A 223 -38.97 8.38 -9.71
C PRO A 223 -39.68 8.96 -10.95
N GLY A 224 -39.78 8.17 -12.03
CA GLY A 224 -40.55 8.53 -13.24
C GLY A 224 -39.85 9.45 -14.25
N ILE A 225 -38.65 9.97 -13.95
CA ILE A 225 -37.91 10.88 -14.84
C ILE A 225 -36.83 10.16 -15.64
N ASP A 226 -36.21 9.12 -15.07
CA ASP A 226 -35.02 8.50 -15.68
C ASP A 226 -35.38 7.40 -16.69
N LYS A 227 -35.31 7.77 -17.98
CA LYS A 227 -35.51 6.86 -19.13
C LYS A 227 -34.45 5.74 -19.23
N ASN A 228 -33.43 5.74 -18.37
CA ASN A 228 -32.35 4.75 -18.44
C ASN A 228 -32.58 3.53 -17.53
N VAL A 229 -33.57 3.53 -16.64
CA VAL A 229 -33.85 2.38 -15.74
C VAL A 229 -34.03 1.09 -16.54
N ASP A 230 -34.92 1.12 -17.53
CA ASP A 230 -35.20 -0.05 -18.37
C ASP A 230 -34.00 -0.41 -19.25
N LYS A 231 -33.26 0.59 -19.76
CA LYS A 231 -32.02 0.34 -20.52
C LYS A 231 -30.96 -0.39 -19.69
N ILE A 232 -30.73 0.05 -18.45
CA ILE A 232 -29.77 -0.58 -17.52
C ILE A 232 -30.24 -2.00 -17.19
N ARG A 233 -31.53 -2.17 -16.89
CA ARG A 233 -32.11 -3.50 -16.59
C ARG A 233 -31.93 -4.44 -17.77
N ASN A 234 -32.31 -4.02 -18.98
CA ASN A 234 -32.20 -4.82 -20.20
C ASN A 234 -30.74 -5.18 -20.49
N LEU A 235 -29.81 -4.22 -20.34
CA LEU A 235 -28.38 -4.46 -20.53
C LEU A 235 -27.86 -5.54 -19.56
N VAL A 236 -28.14 -5.42 -18.26
CA VAL A 236 -27.74 -6.43 -17.26
C VAL A 236 -28.43 -7.77 -17.52
N GLN A 237 -29.68 -7.75 -17.97
CA GLN A 237 -30.45 -8.95 -18.29
C GLN A 237 -29.80 -9.76 -19.42
N VAL A 238 -29.24 -9.11 -20.44
CA VAL A 238 -28.51 -9.79 -21.53
C VAL A 238 -27.38 -10.66 -20.98
N TYR A 239 -26.55 -10.12 -20.07
CA TYR A 239 -25.44 -10.88 -19.48
C TYR A 239 -25.94 -11.95 -18.50
N THR A 240 -26.88 -11.62 -17.63
CA THR A 240 -27.38 -12.57 -16.63
C THR A 240 -28.06 -13.77 -17.27
N VAL A 241 -28.84 -13.59 -18.36
CA VAL A 241 -29.48 -14.70 -19.09
C VAL A 241 -28.45 -15.52 -19.87
N ARG A 242 -27.56 -14.86 -20.62
CA ARG A 242 -26.55 -15.53 -21.46
C ARG A 242 -25.63 -16.46 -20.67
N TYR A 243 -25.28 -16.07 -19.43
CA TYR A 243 -24.31 -16.78 -18.60
C TYR A 243 -24.94 -17.50 -17.40
N ARG A 244 -26.25 -17.81 -17.41
CA ARG A 244 -26.85 -18.62 -16.32
C ARG A 244 -26.24 -20.02 -16.28
N PRO A 245 -26.05 -20.62 -15.09
CA PRO A 245 -26.30 -20.06 -13.75
C PRO A 245 -25.08 -19.31 -13.16
N MET A 246 -23.98 -19.17 -13.91
CA MET A 246 -22.70 -18.67 -13.42
C MET A 246 -22.66 -17.14 -13.23
N ALA A 247 -23.46 -16.38 -13.99
CA ALA A 247 -23.52 -14.93 -13.85
C ALA A 247 -24.22 -14.49 -12.56
N ARG A 248 -23.42 -14.07 -11.57
CA ARG A 248 -23.88 -13.45 -10.33
C ARG A 248 -23.79 -11.93 -10.48
N ILE A 249 -24.84 -11.31 -11.01
CA ILE A 249 -24.96 -9.86 -11.15
C ILE A 249 -26.25 -9.39 -10.47
N GLN A 250 -26.12 -8.56 -9.43
CA GLN A 250 -27.22 -7.93 -8.71
C GLN A 250 -27.32 -6.46 -9.11
N LEU A 251 -28.53 -5.98 -9.39
CA LEU A 251 -28.82 -4.60 -9.73
C LEU A 251 -29.72 -3.98 -8.66
N ILE A 252 -29.30 -2.86 -8.08
CA ILE A 252 -30.01 -2.12 -7.04
C ILE A 252 -30.25 -0.70 -7.53
N PHE A 253 -31.50 -0.25 -7.53
CA PHE A 253 -31.85 1.12 -7.87
C PHE A 253 -32.04 1.96 -6.60
N THR A 254 -31.58 3.21 -6.63
CA THR A 254 -31.80 4.19 -5.57
C THR A 254 -32.25 5.53 -6.16
N TYR A 255 -33.24 6.13 -5.51
CA TYR A 255 -33.82 7.41 -5.92
C TYR A 255 -33.16 8.63 -5.25
N LYS A 256 -32.07 8.40 -4.52
CA LYS A 256 -31.29 9.46 -3.88
C LYS A 256 -30.46 10.23 -4.91
N PRO A 257 -30.04 11.48 -4.63
CA PRO A 257 -28.96 12.12 -5.37
C PRO A 257 -27.69 11.26 -5.34
N PHE A 258 -26.90 11.31 -6.40
CA PHE A 258 -25.66 10.52 -6.48
C PHE A 258 -24.69 10.87 -5.33
N SER A 259 -24.26 9.85 -4.62
CA SER A 259 -23.13 9.88 -3.69
C SER A 259 -22.42 8.54 -3.80
N ARG A 260 -21.13 8.58 -4.15
CA ARG A 260 -20.31 7.37 -4.32
C ARG A 260 -20.25 6.57 -3.01
N GLY A 261 -19.86 7.22 -1.91
CA GLY A 261 -19.80 6.57 -0.58
C GLY A 261 -21.13 5.96 -0.16
N GLN A 262 -22.26 6.64 -0.40
CA GLN A 262 -23.59 6.09 -0.10
C GLN A 262 -23.94 4.88 -0.97
N GLY A 263 -23.60 4.90 -2.26
CA GLY A 263 -23.86 3.78 -3.15
C GLY A 263 -23.04 2.54 -2.78
N LEU A 264 -21.76 2.75 -2.46
CA LEU A 264 -20.88 1.68 -2.01
C LEU A 264 -21.34 1.10 -0.67
N ASP A 265 -21.81 1.93 0.28
CA ASP A 265 -22.40 1.48 1.54
C ASP A 265 -23.70 0.67 1.34
N ILE A 266 -24.60 1.11 0.44
CA ILE A 266 -25.82 0.36 0.08
C ILE A 266 -25.47 -1.04 -0.43
N GLY A 267 -24.49 -1.13 -1.35
CA GLY A 267 -24.02 -2.40 -1.88
C GLY A 267 -23.35 -3.26 -0.82
N ALA A 268 -22.50 -2.66 0.02
CA ALA A 268 -21.82 -3.36 1.11
C ALA A 268 -22.82 -4.00 2.08
N LYS A 269 -23.90 -3.30 2.44
CA LYS A 269 -24.94 -3.81 3.37
C LYS A 269 -25.70 -5.03 2.86
N GLN A 270 -25.62 -5.37 1.57
CA GLN A 270 -26.22 -6.60 1.03
C GLN A 270 -25.38 -7.86 1.29
N ILE A 271 -24.15 -7.69 1.79
CA ILE A 271 -23.14 -8.73 1.80
C ILE A 271 -22.93 -9.25 3.23
N PRO A 272 -22.87 -10.57 3.45
CA PRO A 272 -22.53 -11.14 4.76
C PRO A 272 -21.12 -10.75 5.24
N GLY A 273 -20.93 -10.65 6.55
CA GLY A 273 -19.70 -10.13 7.17
C GLY A 273 -18.43 -10.91 6.82
N GLU A 274 -18.53 -12.21 6.57
CA GLU A 274 -17.41 -13.09 6.26
C GLU A 274 -16.99 -13.09 4.78
N LYS A 275 -17.63 -12.28 3.93
CA LYS A 275 -17.27 -12.19 2.51
C LYS A 275 -16.29 -11.05 2.24
N VAL A 276 -15.45 -11.27 1.21
CA VAL A 276 -14.55 -10.23 0.68
C VAL A 276 -15.35 -9.32 -0.24
N ILE A 277 -15.23 -8.02 -0.02
CA ILE A 277 -15.79 -6.96 -0.86
C ILE A 277 -14.67 -6.24 -1.60
N PHE A 278 -14.97 -5.78 -2.82
CA PHE A 278 -14.11 -4.91 -3.60
C PHE A 278 -14.91 -3.67 -4.01
N PHE A 279 -14.53 -2.49 -3.51
CA PHE A 279 -15.08 -1.23 -3.99
C PHE A 279 -14.37 -0.84 -5.29
N CYS A 280 -15.15 -0.68 -6.36
CA CYS A 280 -14.63 -0.52 -7.72
C CYS A 280 -15.34 0.63 -8.43
N ASP A 281 -14.58 1.45 -9.15
CA ASP A 281 -15.13 2.46 -10.03
C ASP A 281 -15.51 1.86 -11.40
N ILE A 282 -16.51 2.45 -12.05
CA ILE A 282 -17.00 1.98 -13.36
C ILE A 282 -15.96 2.12 -14.48
N ASP A 283 -14.98 3.01 -14.30
CA ASP A 283 -13.92 3.30 -15.26
C ASP A 283 -12.63 2.51 -14.99
N MET A 284 -12.70 1.45 -14.17
CA MET A 284 -11.58 0.57 -13.92
C MET A 284 -11.44 -0.51 -15.00
N ARG A 285 -10.19 -0.90 -15.25
CA ARG A 285 -9.79 -2.12 -15.96
C ARG A 285 -8.98 -2.96 -15.01
N PHE A 286 -9.43 -4.19 -14.82
CA PHE A 286 -8.79 -5.17 -13.97
C PHE A 286 -8.48 -6.46 -14.71
N ASN A 287 -7.50 -7.23 -14.25
CA ASN A 287 -7.20 -8.58 -14.77
C ASN A 287 -7.37 -9.67 -13.69
N ARG A 288 -7.17 -10.93 -14.08
CA ARG A 288 -7.34 -12.09 -13.18
C ARG A 288 -6.32 -12.08 -12.04
N GLU A 289 -5.11 -11.62 -12.32
CA GLU A 289 -4.02 -11.52 -11.35
C GLU A 289 -4.37 -10.53 -10.24
N PHE A 290 -4.99 -9.40 -10.56
CA PHE A 290 -5.52 -8.48 -9.56
C PHE A 290 -6.63 -9.13 -8.74
N LEU A 291 -7.59 -9.82 -9.37
CA LEU A 291 -8.65 -10.51 -8.63
C LEU A 291 -8.06 -11.51 -7.62
N ASN A 292 -7.01 -12.25 -8.00
CA ASN A 292 -6.28 -13.13 -7.09
C ASN A 292 -5.66 -12.39 -5.90
N ARG A 293 -5.01 -11.25 -6.13
CA ARG A 293 -4.45 -10.43 -5.04
C ARG A 293 -5.54 -9.82 -4.15
N CYS A 294 -6.65 -9.39 -4.74
CA CYS A 294 -7.80 -8.81 -4.04
C CYS A 294 -8.44 -9.81 -3.07
N ARG A 295 -8.48 -11.10 -3.40
CA ARG A 295 -9.02 -12.16 -2.53
C ARG A 295 -8.00 -12.73 -1.53
N GLN A 296 -6.70 -12.61 -1.79
CA GLN A 296 -5.63 -13.17 -0.95
C GLN A 296 -5.09 -12.21 0.12
N ASN A 297 -5.00 -10.92 -0.20
CA ASN A 297 -4.42 -9.92 0.69
C ASN A 297 -5.30 -9.59 1.90
N PRO A 298 -6.63 -9.42 1.79
CA PRO A 298 -7.46 -9.19 2.96
C PRO A 298 -7.41 -10.39 3.91
N LYS A 299 -7.25 -10.12 5.21
CA LYS A 299 -7.33 -11.14 6.27
C LYS A 299 -8.36 -10.67 7.28
N ARG A 300 -9.45 -11.43 7.43
CA ARG A 300 -10.59 -11.07 8.29
C ARG A 300 -10.13 -10.66 9.70
N GLY A 301 -10.51 -9.49 10.16
CA GLY A 301 -10.18 -8.94 11.48
C GLY A 301 -8.72 -8.55 11.66
N ARG A 302 -7.88 -8.65 10.63
CA ARG A 302 -6.42 -8.47 10.74
C ARG A 302 -5.83 -7.55 9.68
N GLN A 303 -6.32 -7.57 8.44
CA GLN A 303 -5.67 -6.91 7.32
C GLN A 303 -6.65 -6.49 6.22
N VAL A 304 -6.46 -5.26 5.72
CA VAL A 304 -7.17 -4.71 4.56
C VAL A 304 -6.18 -4.37 3.44
N TYR A 305 -6.64 -4.42 2.20
CA TYR A 305 -5.81 -4.20 1.01
C TYR A 305 -6.28 -2.97 0.22
N TYR A 306 -5.37 -2.01 0.05
CA TYR A 306 -5.56 -0.78 -0.70
C TYR A 306 -4.62 -0.77 -1.93
N PRO A 307 -5.05 -1.29 -3.08
CA PRO A 307 -4.24 -1.21 -4.30
C PRO A 307 -4.02 0.26 -4.72
N ILE A 308 -2.78 0.60 -5.07
CA ILE A 308 -2.43 1.84 -5.75
C ILE A 308 -2.63 1.60 -7.25
N VAL A 309 -3.59 2.31 -7.83
CA VAL A 309 -3.98 2.11 -9.23
C VAL A 309 -3.09 2.87 -10.20
N PHE A 310 -2.96 2.37 -11.41
CA PHE A 310 -2.34 3.12 -12.50
C PHE A 310 -3.42 3.93 -13.23
N ALA A 311 -3.36 5.27 -13.18
CA ALA A 311 -4.29 6.13 -13.90
C ALA A 311 -3.71 6.55 -15.24
N GLN A 312 -4.49 6.36 -16.32
CA GLN A 312 -4.11 6.79 -17.65
C GLN A 312 -4.10 8.32 -17.76
N TYR A 313 -3.20 8.82 -18.61
CA TYR A 313 -3.22 10.21 -19.05
C TYR A 313 -4.24 10.44 -20.16
N ASP A 314 -4.48 11.71 -20.47
CA ASP A 314 -5.33 12.14 -21.58
C ASP A 314 -4.85 11.49 -22.91
N PRO A 315 -5.70 10.69 -23.58
CA PRO A 315 -5.31 9.94 -24.77
C PRO A 315 -4.88 10.85 -25.93
N ASP A 316 -5.38 12.09 -26.00
CA ASP A 316 -4.96 13.05 -27.03
C ASP A 316 -3.57 13.59 -26.73
N ILE A 317 -3.22 13.81 -25.46
CA ILE A 317 -1.87 14.20 -25.08
C ILE A 317 -0.89 13.05 -25.32
N VAL A 318 -1.26 11.82 -24.93
CA VAL A 318 -0.45 10.62 -25.16
C VAL A 318 -0.21 10.43 -26.66
N ARG A 319 -1.24 10.50 -27.49
CA ARG A 319 -1.14 10.28 -28.95
C ARG A 319 -0.24 11.31 -29.64
N ASN A 320 -0.36 12.59 -29.27
CA ASN A 320 0.30 13.67 -30.01
C ASN A 320 1.70 14.03 -29.49
N TYR A 321 2.01 13.76 -28.21
CA TYR A 321 3.24 14.26 -27.58
C TYR A 321 4.16 13.17 -27.00
N SER A 322 3.81 11.90 -27.12
CA SER A 322 4.69 10.77 -26.78
C SER A 322 5.66 10.42 -27.90
N PRO A 323 6.85 9.85 -27.61
CA PRO A 323 7.70 9.26 -28.64
C PRO A 323 6.94 8.17 -29.42
N LYS A 324 7.03 8.19 -30.76
CA LYS A 324 6.33 7.24 -31.66
C LYS A 324 6.62 5.77 -31.34
N VAL A 325 7.81 5.47 -30.84
CA VAL A 325 8.29 4.12 -30.49
C VAL A 325 7.75 3.63 -29.13
N SER A 326 7.22 4.53 -28.29
CA SER A 326 7.04 4.27 -26.86
C SER A 326 5.64 3.81 -26.42
N SER A 327 4.64 3.74 -27.30
CA SER A 327 3.26 3.37 -26.87
C SER A 327 2.37 2.82 -28.01
N PRO A 328 2.62 1.63 -28.58
CA PRO A 328 1.63 0.96 -29.43
C PRO A 328 0.40 0.49 -28.63
N ASN A 329 0.55 0.29 -27.31
CA ASN A 329 -0.52 -0.14 -26.42
C ASN A 329 -0.88 0.97 -25.41
N PRO A 330 -2.07 1.59 -25.50
CA PRO A 330 -2.55 2.59 -24.55
C PRO A 330 -2.70 2.08 -23.11
N MET A 331 -2.76 0.76 -22.91
CA MET A 331 -2.87 0.12 -21.59
C MET A 331 -1.51 -0.27 -20.99
N ALA A 332 -0.39 0.00 -21.68
CA ALA A 332 0.92 -0.28 -21.12
C ALA A 332 1.16 0.58 -19.87
N ILE A 333 1.89 0.04 -18.89
CA ILE A 333 2.32 0.80 -17.72
C ILE A 333 3.69 1.38 -18.03
N ASN A 334 3.74 2.69 -18.28
CA ASN A 334 4.99 3.42 -18.47
C ASN A 334 4.78 4.93 -18.21
N LYS A 335 5.88 5.69 -18.19
CA LYS A 335 5.85 7.14 -17.92
C LYS A 335 5.06 7.98 -18.93
N TYR A 336 4.72 7.47 -20.11
CA TYR A 336 4.00 8.21 -21.16
C TYR A 336 2.50 7.95 -21.17
N THR A 337 2.05 6.87 -20.55
CA THR A 337 0.67 6.37 -20.64
C THR A 337 -0.14 6.68 -19.40
N GLY A 338 0.53 6.95 -18.27
CA GLY A 338 -0.14 7.23 -17.01
C GLY A 338 0.83 7.37 -15.84
N HIS A 339 0.27 7.33 -14.63
CA HIS A 339 0.99 7.43 -13.37
C HIS A 339 0.31 6.60 -12.27
N TRP A 340 1.05 6.29 -11.21
CA TRP A 340 0.49 5.65 -10.02
C TRP A 340 -0.21 6.68 -9.12
N VAL A 341 -1.43 6.36 -8.68
CA VAL A 341 -2.25 7.26 -7.85
C VAL A 341 -2.03 6.94 -6.36
N ASP A 342 -0.87 7.34 -5.84
CA ASP A 342 -0.46 7.09 -4.44
C ASP A 342 -1.30 7.86 -3.41
N TYR A 343 -2.03 8.89 -3.84
CA TYR A 343 -2.96 9.68 -3.02
C TYR A 343 -4.42 9.19 -3.05
N GLY A 344 -4.77 8.19 -3.87
CA GLY A 344 -6.15 7.71 -4.04
C GLY A 344 -6.48 6.48 -3.19
N TYR A 345 -7.63 6.48 -2.51
CA TYR A 345 -8.02 5.38 -1.59
C TYR A 345 -9.35 4.73 -1.98
N GLY A 346 -9.95 5.14 -3.10
CA GLY A 346 -11.27 4.71 -3.54
C GLY A 346 -11.42 3.22 -3.87
N MET A 347 -10.32 2.55 -4.25
CA MET A 347 -10.28 1.12 -4.54
C MET A 347 -9.69 0.38 -3.35
N MET A 348 -10.43 -0.60 -2.82
CA MET A 348 -9.98 -1.43 -1.70
C MET A 348 -10.65 -2.79 -1.68
N CYS A 349 -9.91 -3.79 -1.22
CA CYS A 349 -10.40 -5.13 -0.94
C CYS A 349 -10.32 -5.39 0.58
N LEU A 350 -11.42 -5.84 1.18
CA LEU A 350 -11.54 -6.07 2.62
C LEU A 350 -12.65 -7.06 2.92
N TYR A 351 -12.67 -7.62 4.12
CA TYR A 351 -13.86 -8.35 4.58
C TYR A 351 -14.96 -7.36 4.94
N ARG A 352 -16.21 -7.72 4.65
CA ARG A 352 -17.37 -6.87 4.98
C ARG A 352 -17.48 -6.58 6.47
N GLN A 353 -17.08 -7.51 7.33
CA GLN A 353 -17.02 -7.28 8.78
C GLN A 353 -16.00 -6.18 9.14
N ASP A 354 -14.85 -6.13 8.47
CA ASP A 354 -13.80 -5.14 8.74
C ASP A 354 -14.26 -3.73 8.33
N TYR A 355 -15.03 -3.63 7.24
CA TYR A 355 -15.73 -2.40 6.86
C TYR A 355 -16.70 -1.93 7.97
N SER A 356 -17.50 -2.84 8.54
CA SER A 356 -18.39 -2.51 9.67
C SER A 356 -17.64 -2.14 10.94
N ALA A 357 -16.51 -2.78 11.22
CA ALA A 357 -15.75 -2.57 12.45
C ALA A 357 -15.20 -1.13 12.56
N VAL A 358 -14.97 -0.48 11.43
CA VAL A 358 -14.57 0.93 11.34
C VAL A 358 -15.74 1.88 11.08
N GLN A 359 -16.99 1.42 11.24
CA GLN A 359 -18.24 2.16 11.02
C GLN A 359 -18.52 2.56 9.55
N GLY A 360 -17.80 1.98 8.60
CA GLY A 360 -17.99 2.22 7.17
C GLY A 360 -17.73 3.67 6.73
N TYR A 361 -18.35 4.05 5.61
CA TYR A 361 -18.26 5.39 5.04
C TYR A 361 -18.99 6.42 5.91
N ASP A 362 -18.40 7.60 6.09
CA ASP A 362 -19.16 8.76 6.57
C ASP A 362 -20.14 9.23 5.48
N LEU A 363 -21.43 8.96 5.70
CA LEU A 363 -22.51 9.31 4.79
C LEU A 363 -22.88 10.80 4.83
N GLY A 364 -22.28 11.57 5.73
CA GLY A 364 -22.38 13.03 5.79
C GLY A 364 -21.54 13.73 4.71
N ILE A 365 -20.52 13.06 4.17
CA ILE A 365 -19.68 13.58 3.08
C ILE A 365 -20.51 13.62 1.80
N LYS A 366 -20.77 14.83 1.31
CA LYS A 366 -21.53 15.09 0.08
C LYS A 366 -20.60 15.57 -1.02
N GLY A 367 -20.97 15.26 -2.26
CA GLY A 367 -20.19 15.67 -3.44
C GLY A 367 -19.08 14.70 -3.78
N TRP A 368 -17.97 15.23 -4.31
CA TRP A 368 -16.80 14.47 -4.73
C TRP A 368 -15.65 14.68 -3.76
N GLY A 369 -14.99 13.58 -3.37
CA GLY A 369 -13.77 13.59 -2.59
C GLY A 369 -13.99 13.56 -1.08
N GLY A 370 -13.05 12.92 -0.39
CA GLY A 370 -12.98 12.85 1.07
C GLY A 370 -13.55 11.58 1.67
N GLU A 371 -14.48 10.89 1.00
CA GLU A 371 -15.10 9.68 1.55
C GLU A 371 -14.11 8.51 1.62
N ASP A 372 -13.20 8.43 0.66
CA ASP A 372 -12.16 7.42 0.60
C ASP A 372 -11.01 7.73 1.58
N VAL A 373 -10.68 9.01 1.77
CA VAL A 373 -9.72 9.49 2.76
C VAL A 373 -10.21 9.22 4.19
N ASP A 374 -11.49 9.47 4.48
CA ASP A 374 -12.12 9.21 5.78
C ASP A 374 -11.98 7.73 6.17
N ILE A 375 -12.46 6.83 5.31
CA ILE A 375 -12.42 5.40 5.60
C ILE A 375 -10.98 4.87 5.67
N PHE A 376 -10.07 5.36 4.83
CA PHE A 376 -8.65 4.99 4.94
C PHE A 376 -8.07 5.41 6.29
N THR A 377 -8.36 6.64 6.73
CA THR A 377 -7.91 7.17 8.02
C THR A 377 -8.45 6.34 9.19
N LYS A 378 -9.73 5.92 9.12
CA LYS A 378 -10.32 5.02 10.12
C LYS A 378 -9.59 3.68 10.17
N HIS A 379 -9.21 3.10 9.04
CA HIS A 379 -8.41 1.86 9.01
C HIS A 379 -7.02 2.05 9.61
N VAL A 380 -6.31 3.13 9.27
CA VAL A 380 -4.98 3.45 9.83
C VAL A 380 -5.01 3.61 11.36
N LYS A 381 -6.09 4.17 11.90
CA LYS A 381 -6.30 4.33 13.36
C LYS A 381 -6.80 3.06 14.06
N SER A 382 -7.18 2.03 13.31
CA SER A 382 -7.72 0.79 13.84
C SER A 382 -6.61 -0.22 14.18
N LYS A 383 -6.99 -1.41 14.65
CA LYS A 383 -6.06 -2.54 14.86
C LYS A 383 -5.72 -3.29 13.57
N LEU A 384 -6.34 -2.94 12.45
CA LEU A 384 -6.15 -3.63 11.16
C LEU A 384 -4.83 -3.17 10.52
N LYS A 385 -4.08 -4.13 9.98
CA LYS A 385 -2.94 -3.85 9.13
C LYS A 385 -3.42 -3.36 7.77
N VAL A 386 -2.86 -2.25 7.30
CA VAL A 386 -3.10 -1.73 5.95
C VAL A 386 -1.98 -2.21 5.05
N ILE A 387 -2.30 -3.01 4.02
CA ILE A 387 -1.39 -3.23 2.89
C ILE A 387 -1.76 -2.27 1.78
N ARG A 388 -0.80 -1.44 1.38
CA ARG A 388 -0.94 -0.49 0.29
C ARG A 388 0.23 -0.64 -0.67
N ALA A 389 -0.03 -0.98 -1.93
CA ALA A 389 1.00 -1.31 -2.91
C ALA A 389 0.53 -1.04 -4.35
N MET A 390 1.48 -0.73 -5.24
CA MET A 390 1.24 -0.62 -6.69
C MET A 390 0.61 -1.90 -7.22
N GLU A 391 -0.45 -1.74 -8.01
CA GLU A 391 -1.24 -2.85 -8.54
C GLU A 391 -1.27 -2.81 -10.07
N PRO A 392 -0.34 -3.51 -10.75
CA PRO A 392 -0.26 -3.54 -12.23
C PRO A 392 -1.48 -4.12 -12.91
N GLY A 393 -2.28 -4.91 -12.20
CA GLY A 393 -3.51 -5.48 -12.72
C GLY A 393 -4.71 -4.56 -12.60
N LEU A 394 -4.56 -3.30 -12.16
CA LEU A 394 -5.66 -2.38 -11.91
C LEU A 394 -5.37 -0.98 -12.49
N VAL A 395 -6.04 -0.67 -13.60
CA VAL A 395 -5.86 0.57 -14.37
C VAL A 395 -7.12 1.40 -14.33
N HIS A 396 -7.02 2.68 -13.98
CA HIS A 396 -8.10 3.65 -14.05
C HIS A 396 -8.05 4.33 -15.42
N LEU A 397 -9.12 4.18 -16.21
CA LEU A 397 -9.20 4.80 -17.53
C LEU A 397 -9.30 6.32 -17.42
N TYR A 398 -8.69 7.02 -18.37
CA TYR A 398 -8.82 8.47 -18.43
C TYR A 398 -10.27 8.85 -18.72
N HIS A 399 -10.77 9.83 -17.98
CA HIS A 399 -12.00 10.53 -18.30
C HIS A 399 -11.86 12.00 -17.90
N GLY A 400 -12.56 12.88 -18.61
CA GLY A 400 -12.64 14.29 -18.24
C GLY A 400 -13.18 14.45 -16.82
N LYS A 401 -12.60 15.40 -16.08
CA LYS A 401 -13.04 15.78 -14.73
C LYS A 401 -13.67 17.17 -14.80
N ASN A 402 -14.72 17.39 -14.02
CA ASN A 402 -15.35 18.70 -13.86
C ASN A 402 -15.39 19.03 -12.36
N CYS A 403 -14.59 20.01 -11.94
CA CYS A 403 -14.52 20.44 -10.55
C CYS A 403 -15.62 21.46 -10.27
N SER A 404 -16.66 21.04 -9.55
CA SER A 404 -17.80 21.89 -9.22
C SER A 404 -17.36 23.07 -8.35
N THR A 405 -17.84 24.28 -8.67
CA THR A 405 -17.63 25.50 -7.87
C THR A 405 -18.26 25.43 -6.46
N LYS A 406 -19.06 24.39 -6.18
CA LYS A 406 -19.70 24.15 -4.88
C LYS A 406 -18.87 23.31 -3.92
N LEU A 407 -17.72 22.78 -4.37
CA LEU A 407 -16.80 22.04 -3.52
C LEU A 407 -16.18 22.97 -2.47
N ASP A 408 -15.86 22.43 -1.29
CA ASP A 408 -15.04 23.17 -0.33
C ASP A 408 -13.61 23.38 -0.87
N LYS A 409 -12.81 24.17 -0.14
CA LYS A 409 -11.45 24.53 -0.60
C LYS A 409 -10.54 23.32 -0.78
N ASP A 410 -10.63 22.34 0.10
CA ASP A 410 -9.76 21.16 0.09
C ASP A 410 -10.19 20.19 -1.01
N GLN A 411 -11.50 19.92 -1.14
CA GLN A 411 -12.08 19.12 -2.21
C GLN A 411 -11.81 19.73 -3.60
N MET A 412 -11.93 21.06 -3.72
CA MET A 412 -11.61 21.78 -4.96
C MET A 412 -10.15 21.57 -5.34
N ARG A 413 -9.24 21.77 -4.38
CA ARG A 413 -7.80 21.55 -4.60
C ARG A 413 -7.51 20.12 -5.03
N MET A 414 -8.04 19.12 -4.31
CA MET A 414 -7.89 17.70 -4.67
C MET A 414 -8.40 17.41 -6.09
N CYS A 415 -9.51 18.01 -6.49
CA CYS A 415 -10.08 17.82 -7.81
C CYS A 415 -9.19 18.40 -8.91
N ILE A 416 -8.68 19.63 -8.70
CA ILE A 416 -7.77 20.29 -9.65
C ILE A 416 -6.45 19.51 -9.74
N ASP A 417 -5.85 19.14 -8.62
CA ASP A 417 -4.58 18.40 -8.59
C ASP A 417 -4.73 17.04 -9.29
N SER A 418 -5.84 16.33 -9.05
CA SER A 418 -6.13 15.07 -9.73
C SER A 418 -6.45 15.24 -11.22
N MET A 419 -7.04 16.37 -11.63
CA MET A 419 -7.22 16.72 -13.03
C MET A 419 -5.89 16.99 -13.71
N ALA A 420 -5.04 17.82 -13.12
CA ALA A 420 -3.72 18.17 -13.63
C ALA A 420 -2.84 16.93 -13.79
N ALA A 421 -2.83 16.04 -12.78
CA ALA A 421 -2.11 14.77 -12.83
C ALA A 421 -2.61 13.85 -13.96
N GLY A 422 -3.87 13.96 -14.39
CA GLY A 422 -4.42 13.17 -15.49
C GLY A 422 -4.07 13.67 -16.89
N LEU A 423 -3.46 14.85 -17.05
CA LEU A 423 -3.23 15.42 -18.39
C LEU A 423 -2.09 14.73 -19.13
N GLY A 424 -0.95 14.51 -18.48
CA GLY A 424 0.25 13.99 -19.11
C GLY A 424 1.47 14.20 -18.23
N ASN A 425 2.58 13.57 -18.59
CA ASN A 425 3.84 13.82 -17.89
C ASN A 425 4.44 15.19 -18.26
N ALA A 426 5.41 15.64 -17.46
CA ALA A 426 6.05 16.95 -17.64
C ALA A 426 6.63 17.15 -19.06
N GLN A 427 7.22 16.11 -19.65
CA GLN A 427 7.79 16.18 -20.99
C GLN A 427 6.71 16.38 -22.08
N GLN A 428 5.59 15.65 -21.97
CA GLN A 428 4.47 15.76 -22.91
C GLN A 428 3.81 17.14 -22.82
N LEU A 429 3.58 17.64 -21.60
CA LEU A 429 3.00 18.95 -21.38
C LEU A 429 3.92 20.09 -21.87
N ALA A 430 5.23 19.99 -21.61
CA ALA A 430 6.20 20.94 -22.13
C ALA A 430 6.20 20.97 -23.66
N LYS A 431 6.19 19.81 -24.32
CA LYS A 431 6.07 19.72 -25.78
C LYS A 431 4.77 20.33 -26.31
N LYS A 432 3.65 20.11 -25.63
CA LYS A 432 2.35 20.71 -26.00
C LYS A 432 2.40 22.24 -25.94
N ILE A 433 2.97 22.80 -24.88
CA ILE A 433 3.12 24.25 -24.72
C ILE A 433 4.05 24.80 -25.82
N LEU A 434 5.25 24.23 -25.98
CA LEU A 434 6.21 24.66 -27.00
C LEU A 434 5.62 24.60 -28.41
N HIS A 435 4.90 23.53 -28.75
CA HIS A 435 4.24 23.39 -30.05
C HIS A 435 3.17 24.45 -30.29
N ASN A 436 2.47 24.89 -29.24
CA ASN A 436 1.47 25.96 -29.32
C ASN A 436 2.10 27.35 -29.36
N SER A 437 3.29 27.54 -28.78
CA SER A 437 4.01 28.83 -28.80
C SER A 437 4.83 29.07 -30.06
N LEU A 438 5.13 28.01 -30.83
CA LEU A 438 5.84 28.08 -32.11
C LEU A 438 4.90 28.22 -33.32
N LYS A 439 3.59 28.25 -33.09
CA LYS A 439 2.53 28.57 -34.06
C LYS A 439 2.01 29.96 -33.77
#